data_AF-A0A936E4Q8-F1
#
_entry.id   AF-A0A936E4Q8-F1
#
_cell.length_a   1.000
_cell.length_b   1.000
_cell.length_c   1.000
_cell.angle_alpha   90.00
_cell.angle_beta   90.00
_cell.angle_gamma   90.00
#
_symmetry.space_group_name_H-M   'P 1'
#
loop_
_entity.id
_entity.type
_entity.pdbx_description
1 polymer ?
#
loop_
_entity_poly.entity_id
_entity_poly.type
_entity_poly.pdbx_seq_one_letter_code
_entity_poly.pdbx_strand_id
1 'polypeptide(L)'
;MLFIPPTYESSALVLVTKPRFNLQFDPRIQTPDATFAYLAYPTLAMSDAVVEELFASLSIPDLMTVEALRGILVAQNGSDPSLIVLTVSHNDPVVAAEIANQWSDVFVNRANEVFGQQGDEPVRFLQAQLTRTETKLETIDSQLAAFQAENPLQLLTTELASSLQAQAAYLLQQRQTADLQRDVTAYAAQLDSRSASEGLSTADVTALTLLQARAFGMAGETTSFLLDVGRGRGCGGDDGGRGCGRVGQFARGFGTSSSIA
;
A
#
# COMPACT_ATOMS: atom_id res chain seq x y z
N MET A 1 -9.63 42.68 80.10
CA MET A 1 -9.97 42.84 78.67
C MET A 1 -8.83 42.25 77.87
N LEU A 2 -9.05 41.11 77.21
CA LEU A 2 -8.05 40.54 76.29
C LEU A 2 -8.09 41.35 74.98
N PHE A 3 -7.00 42.03 74.65
CA PHE A 3 -6.78 42.58 73.31
C PHE A 3 -6.41 41.42 72.39
N ILE A 4 -7.33 41.02 71.52
CA ILE A 4 -7.02 40.15 70.38
C ILE A 4 -6.57 41.10 69.26
N PRO A 5 -5.37 40.94 68.68
CA PRO A 5 -4.95 41.79 67.56
C PRO A 5 -5.94 41.60 66.38
N PRO A 6 -6.24 42.66 65.62
CA PRO A 6 -7.13 42.54 64.47
C PRO A 6 -6.47 41.67 63.40
N THR A 7 -7.15 40.62 62.96
CA THR A 7 -6.76 39.79 61.82
C THR A 7 -7.55 40.25 60.60
N TYR A 8 -6.86 40.60 59.53
CA TYR A 8 -7.41 41.02 58.25
C TYR A 8 -7.26 39.91 57.22
N GLU A 9 -8.22 39.79 56.32
CA GLU A 9 -8.20 38.83 55.23
C GLU A 9 -8.16 39.56 53.88
N SER A 10 -7.32 39.07 52.97
CA SER A 10 -7.34 39.47 51.57
C SER A 10 -7.53 38.25 50.69
N SER A 11 -8.30 38.39 49.62
CA SER A 11 -8.57 37.29 48.69
C SER A 11 -8.22 37.69 47.25
N ALA A 12 -7.47 36.83 46.57
CA ALA A 12 -7.24 36.89 45.13
C ALA A 12 -8.09 35.83 44.41
N LEU A 13 -8.68 36.21 43.28
CA LEU A 13 -9.55 35.36 42.47
C LEU A 13 -8.84 34.99 41.17
N VAL A 14 -8.65 33.69 40.94
CA VAL A 14 -8.02 33.17 39.72
C VAL A 14 -9.05 32.38 38.93
N LEU A 15 -9.29 32.80 37.69
CA LEU A 15 -10.20 32.12 36.77
C LEU A 15 -9.42 31.21 35.82
N VAL A 16 -9.76 29.92 35.83
CA VAL A 16 -9.20 28.93 34.91
C VAL A 16 -10.08 28.86 33.67
N THR A 17 -9.57 29.37 32.55
CA THR A 17 -10.30 29.34 31.28
C THR A 17 -10.13 28.00 30.58
N LYS A 18 -11.22 27.48 30.00
CA LYS A 18 -11.15 26.32 29.10
C LYS A 18 -10.33 26.66 27.86
N PRO A 19 -9.55 25.70 27.33
CA PRO A 19 -8.83 25.91 26.08
C PRO A 19 -9.81 26.18 24.94
N ARG A 20 -9.50 27.20 24.12
CA ARG A 20 -10.34 27.61 22.98
C ARG A 20 -10.36 26.58 21.86
N PHE A 21 -9.37 25.68 21.83
CA PHE A 21 -9.22 24.64 20.83
C PHE A 21 -9.17 23.29 21.52
N ASN A 22 -10.18 22.47 21.28
CA ASN A 22 -10.16 21.05 21.63
C ASN A 22 -9.88 20.30 20.33
N LEU A 23 -8.64 19.86 20.13
CA LEU A 23 -8.23 19.14 18.92
C LEU A 23 -8.80 17.72 18.98
N GLN A 24 -9.96 17.53 18.36
CA GLN A 24 -10.56 16.21 18.21
C GLN A 24 -10.07 15.58 16.92
N PHE A 25 -9.00 14.79 17.02
CA PHE A 25 -8.36 14.15 15.87
C PHE A 25 -9.15 12.93 15.34
N ASP A 26 -9.87 12.21 16.22
CA ASP A 26 -10.75 11.08 15.88
C ASP A 26 -11.86 10.97 16.94
N PRO A 27 -13.15 10.88 16.56
CA PRO A 27 -14.26 10.77 17.50
C PRO A 27 -14.25 9.51 18.38
N ARG A 28 -13.45 8.49 18.05
CA ARG A 28 -13.26 7.28 18.86
C ARG A 28 -12.21 7.46 19.97
N ILE A 29 -11.37 8.47 19.87
CA ILE A 29 -10.38 8.79 20.90
C ILE A 29 -11.03 9.78 21.87
N GLN A 30 -11.40 9.28 23.05
CA GLN A 30 -11.89 10.14 24.13
C GLN A 30 -10.70 10.91 24.70
N THR A 31 -10.62 12.21 24.41
CA THR A 31 -9.75 13.11 25.18
C THR A 31 -10.27 13.17 26.61
N PRO A 32 -9.42 12.97 27.64
CA PRO A 32 -9.82 13.11 29.03
C PRO A 32 -10.46 14.48 29.25
N ASP A 33 -11.60 14.49 29.93
CA ASP A 33 -12.35 15.71 30.19
C ASP A 33 -11.52 16.65 31.07
N ALA A 34 -11.37 17.91 30.64
CA ALA A 34 -10.62 18.94 31.38
C ALA A 34 -11.18 19.20 32.79
N THR A 35 -12.37 18.68 33.09
CA THR A 35 -13.07 18.75 34.37
C THR A 35 -12.24 18.22 35.55
N PHE A 36 -11.39 17.21 35.33
CA PHE A 36 -10.56 16.63 36.40
C PHE A 36 -9.40 17.55 36.85
N ALA A 37 -8.93 18.45 35.99
CA ALA A 37 -7.85 19.38 36.35
C ALA A 37 -8.30 20.42 37.38
N TYR A 38 -9.58 20.81 37.39
CA TYR A 38 -10.09 21.87 38.27
C TYR A 38 -10.01 21.54 39.76
N LEU A 39 -10.11 20.25 40.10
CA LEU A 39 -10.03 19.76 41.47
C LEU A 39 -8.60 19.74 42.02
N ALA A 40 -7.59 19.79 41.14
CA ALA A 40 -6.19 19.73 41.53
C ALA A 40 -5.57 21.11 41.80
N TYR A 41 -6.19 22.20 41.34
CA TYR A 41 -5.64 23.55 41.47
C TYR A 41 -5.46 24.06 42.90
N PRO A 42 -6.40 23.90 43.84
CA PRO A 42 -6.17 24.33 45.22
C PRO A 42 -5.01 23.57 45.87
N THR A 43 -4.90 22.27 45.58
CA THR A 43 -3.77 21.43 46.03
C THR A 43 -2.46 21.90 45.42
N LEU A 44 -2.46 22.30 44.13
CA LEU A 44 -1.28 22.86 43.48
C LEU A 44 -0.88 24.23 44.07
N ALA A 45 -1.85 25.10 44.35
CA ALA A 45 -1.61 26.41 44.97
C ALA A 45 -0.97 26.29 46.36
N MET A 46 -1.21 25.16 47.04
CA MET A 46 -0.62 24.81 48.35
C MET A 46 0.61 23.91 48.25
N SER A 47 1.08 23.59 47.04
CA SER A 47 2.25 22.73 46.87
C SER A 47 3.52 23.38 47.40
N ASP A 48 4.46 22.56 47.88
CA ASP A 48 5.71 23.05 48.47
C ASP A 48 6.46 23.99 47.53
N ALA A 49 6.53 23.65 46.24
CA ALA A 49 7.17 24.49 45.23
C ALA A 49 6.55 25.90 45.14
N VAL A 50 5.22 26.01 45.16
CA VAL A 50 4.53 27.32 45.09
C VAL A 50 4.74 28.13 46.35
N VAL A 51 4.67 27.49 47.52
CA VAL A 51 4.82 28.18 48.81
C VAL A 51 6.27 28.60 49.04
N GLU A 52 7.25 27.80 48.64
CA GLU A 52 8.67 28.14 48.70
C GLU A 52 9.03 29.28 47.74
N GLU A 53 8.51 29.24 46.51
CA GLU A 53 8.72 30.31 45.53
C GLU A 53 8.07 31.62 45.99
N LEU A 54 6.84 31.55 46.50
CA LEU A 54 6.17 32.69 47.13
C LEU A 54 7.02 33.24 48.27
N PHE A 55 7.47 32.40 49.20
CA PHE A 55 8.30 32.82 50.33
C PHE A 55 9.59 33.51 49.87
N ALA A 56 10.28 32.98 48.86
CA ALA A 56 11.48 33.58 48.30
C ALA A 56 11.21 34.92 47.61
N SER A 57 10.01 35.11 47.07
CA SER A 57 9.60 36.32 46.37
C SER A 57 9.13 37.45 47.31
N LEU A 58 8.78 37.11 48.55
CA LEU A 58 8.32 38.06 49.57
C LEU A 58 9.51 38.66 50.32
N SER A 59 9.55 40.00 50.42
CA SER A 59 10.54 40.71 51.23
C SER A 59 9.94 41.19 52.56
N ILE A 60 9.32 40.28 53.32
CA ILE A 60 8.55 40.62 54.54
C ILE A 60 9.28 40.13 55.81
N PRO A 61 9.66 41.02 56.74
CA PRO A 61 10.44 40.66 57.93
C PRO A 61 9.66 39.88 59.00
N ASP A 62 8.32 39.94 59.02
CA ASP A 62 7.48 39.28 60.03
C ASP A 62 7.19 37.79 59.73
N LEU A 63 7.40 37.34 58.48
CA LEU A 63 7.25 35.94 58.10
C LEU A 63 8.60 35.21 58.25
N MET A 64 8.82 34.65 59.45
CA MET A 64 10.12 34.05 59.79
C MET A 64 10.34 32.66 59.18
N THR A 65 9.29 31.93 58.79
CA THR A 65 9.41 30.59 58.18
C THR A 65 8.33 30.29 57.14
N VAL A 66 8.61 29.30 56.28
CA VAL A 66 7.67 28.79 55.26
C VAL A 66 6.41 28.18 55.90
N GLU A 67 6.54 27.57 57.08
CA GLU A 67 5.40 27.01 57.83
C GLU A 67 4.48 28.09 58.37
N ALA A 68 5.04 29.22 58.83
CA ALA A 68 4.26 30.38 59.26
C ALA A 68 3.46 30.97 58.10
N LEU A 69 4.08 31.06 56.92
CA LEU A 69 3.39 31.44 55.68
C LEU A 69 2.27 30.45 55.36
N ARG A 70 2.53 29.14 55.35
CA ARG A 70 1.50 28.13 55.07
C ARG A 70 0.30 28.20 56.03
N GLY A 71 0.53 28.56 57.29
CA GLY A 71 -0.53 28.72 58.29
C GLY A 71 -1.50 29.86 58.02
N ILE A 72 -1.12 30.84 57.19
CA ILE A 72 -1.96 32.00 56.85
C ILE A 72 -2.58 31.93 55.44
N LEU A 73 -2.23 30.92 54.64
CA LEU A 73 -2.74 30.73 53.29
C LEU A 73 -3.89 29.72 53.28
N VAL A 74 -4.95 30.03 52.54
CA VAL A 74 -6.08 29.13 52.30
C VAL A 74 -6.46 29.17 50.81
N ALA A 75 -6.45 28.02 50.14
CA ALA A 75 -6.83 27.90 48.73
C ALA A 75 -8.05 26.99 48.62
N GLN A 76 -9.10 27.45 47.94
CA GLN A 76 -10.34 26.70 47.77
C GLN A 76 -10.93 26.96 46.38
N ASN A 77 -11.74 26.02 45.88
CA ASN A 77 -12.60 26.30 44.74
C ASN A 77 -13.73 27.25 45.16
N GLY A 78 -14.07 28.19 44.28
CA GLY A 78 -15.27 28.99 44.41
C GLY A 78 -16.54 28.18 44.12
N SER A 79 -17.68 28.87 44.04
CA SER A 79 -18.96 28.24 43.68
C SER A 79 -18.94 27.59 42.28
N ASP A 80 -18.05 28.09 41.40
CA ASP A 80 -17.70 27.45 40.13
C ASP A 80 -16.32 26.77 40.30
N PRO A 81 -16.16 25.47 39.96
CA PRO A 81 -14.88 24.77 40.01
C PRO A 81 -13.76 25.44 39.20
N SER A 82 -14.11 26.23 38.18
CA SER A 82 -13.15 27.00 37.38
C SER A 82 -12.63 28.26 38.07
N LEU A 83 -13.22 28.66 39.20
CA LEU A 83 -12.79 29.79 40.01
C LEU A 83 -12.01 29.27 41.23
N ILE A 84 -10.81 29.78 41.43
CA ILE A 84 -9.98 29.49 42.60
C ILE A 84 -9.91 30.74 43.46
N VAL A 85 -10.22 30.59 44.75
CA VAL A 85 -10.16 31.64 45.77
C VAL A 85 -8.92 31.39 46.61
N LEU A 86 -8.01 32.36 46.60
CA LEU A 86 -6.77 32.36 47.37
C LEU A 86 -6.90 33.40 48.48
N THR A 87 -7.04 32.96 49.73
CA THR A 87 -7.23 33.83 50.88
C THR A 87 -5.99 33.84 51.77
N VAL A 88 -5.61 35.03 52.22
CA VAL A 88 -4.47 35.28 53.11
C VAL A 88 -4.94 36.04 54.34
N SER A 89 -4.59 35.54 55.52
CA SER A 89 -4.90 36.18 56.80
C SER A 89 -3.65 36.82 57.43
N HIS A 90 -3.66 38.13 57.69
CA HIS A 90 -2.53 38.83 58.31
C HIS A 90 -2.99 39.96 59.25
N ASN A 91 -2.14 40.38 60.18
CA ASN A 91 -2.45 41.47 61.12
C ASN A 91 -2.38 42.86 60.47
N ASP A 92 -1.81 42.95 59.27
CA ASP A 92 -1.73 44.14 58.44
C ASP A 92 -2.46 43.89 57.11
N PRO A 93 -3.50 44.66 56.79
CA PRO A 93 -4.29 44.47 55.57
C PRO A 93 -3.49 44.74 54.28
N VAL A 94 -2.48 45.62 54.32
CA VAL A 94 -1.62 45.92 53.16
C VAL A 94 -0.76 44.71 52.84
N VAL A 95 -0.18 44.11 53.88
CA VAL A 95 0.64 42.90 53.76
C VAL A 95 -0.20 41.70 53.30
N ALA A 96 -1.42 41.53 53.83
CA ALA A 96 -2.34 40.48 53.37
C ALA A 96 -2.62 40.59 51.85
N ALA A 97 -2.84 41.81 51.36
CA ALA A 97 -3.10 42.06 49.94
C ALA A 97 -1.87 41.81 49.06
N GLU A 98 -0.70 42.24 49.50
CA GLU A 98 0.57 42.00 48.79
C GLU A 98 0.84 40.50 48.63
N ILE A 99 0.73 39.73 49.72
CA ILE A 99 0.91 38.28 49.69
C ILE A 99 -0.13 37.61 48.78
N ALA A 100 -1.41 38.00 48.87
CA ALA A 100 -2.46 37.42 48.04
C ALA A 100 -2.23 37.65 46.54
N ASN A 101 -1.82 38.86 46.16
CA ASN A 101 -1.51 39.19 44.77
C ASN A 101 -0.30 38.41 44.27
N GLN A 102 0.78 38.40 45.04
CA GLN A 102 2.01 37.70 44.64
C GLN A 102 1.83 36.18 44.59
N TRP A 103 1.04 35.62 45.51
CA TRP A 103 0.66 34.21 45.49
C TRP A 103 -0.14 33.87 44.23
N SER A 104 -1.04 34.76 43.79
CA SER A 104 -1.81 34.55 42.57
C SER A 104 -0.91 34.50 41.32
N ASP A 105 0.11 35.36 41.24
CA ASP A 105 1.05 35.37 40.12
C ASP A 105 1.90 34.09 40.06
N VAL A 106 2.49 33.70 41.21
CA VAL A 106 3.29 32.46 41.32
C VAL A 106 2.41 31.24 40.98
N PHE A 107 1.20 31.19 41.52
CA PHE A 107 0.27 30.10 41.25
C PHE A 107 -0.12 30.02 39.77
N VAL A 108 -0.44 31.14 39.12
CA VAL A 108 -0.80 31.16 37.69
C VAL A 108 0.36 30.67 36.83
N ASN A 109 1.59 31.11 37.11
CA ASN A 109 2.77 30.65 36.38
C ASN A 109 2.95 29.13 36.54
N ARG A 110 2.88 28.62 37.77
CA ARG A 110 3.01 27.19 38.04
C ARG A 110 1.88 26.37 37.42
N ALA A 111 0.65 26.86 37.48
CA ALA A 111 -0.51 26.24 36.86
C ALA A 111 -0.36 26.15 35.34
N ASN A 112 0.19 27.19 34.71
CA ASN A 112 0.48 27.20 33.28
C ASN A 112 1.63 26.25 32.90
N GLU A 113 2.63 26.05 33.76
CA GLU A 113 3.67 25.04 33.51
C GLU A 113 3.13 23.61 33.63
N VAL A 114 2.38 23.34 34.70
CA VAL A 114 1.91 21.98 35.04
C VAL A 114 0.75 21.55 34.14
N PHE A 115 -0.18 22.47 33.87
CA PHE A 115 -1.42 22.18 33.14
C PHE A 115 -1.54 22.96 31.82
N GLY A 116 -0.76 24.03 31.64
CA GLY A 116 -0.77 24.85 30.43
C GLY A 116 0.15 24.34 29.31
N GLN A 117 0.22 23.01 29.09
CA GLN A 117 0.83 22.39 27.90
C GLN A 117 0.07 22.72 26.58
N GLN A 118 -0.17 24.01 26.34
CA GLN A 118 -0.70 24.60 25.10
C GLN A 118 0.21 25.71 24.57
N GLY A 119 1.41 25.90 25.15
CA GLY A 119 2.47 26.73 24.58
C GLY A 119 3.49 25.87 23.84
N ASP A 120 3.67 26.13 22.54
CA ASP A 120 4.70 25.67 21.57
C ASP A 120 5.08 24.17 21.46
N GLU A 121 5.08 23.38 22.52
CA GLU A 121 5.43 21.96 22.50
C GLU A 121 4.49 21.10 21.61
N PRO A 122 3.15 21.26 21.66
CA PRO A 122 2.26 20.57 20.73
C PRO A 122 2.53 20.94 19.27
N VAL A 123 2.90 22.20 19.00
CA VAL A 123 3.22 22.68 17.65
C VAL A 123 4.54 22.07 17.16
N ARG A 124 5.56 22.02 18.02
CA ARG A 124 6.85 21.36 17.72
C ARG A 124 6.69 19.86 17.49
N PHE A 125 5.87 19.19 18.29
CA PHE A 125 5.54 17.78 18.10
C PHE A 125 4.81 17.55 16.77
N LEU A 126 3.83 18.38 16.43
CA LEU A 126 3.10 18.30 15.17
C LEU A 126 3.99 18.60 13.97
N GLN A 127 4.87 19.60 14.04
CA GLN A 127 5.87 19.88 13.00
C GLN A 127 6.85 18.73 12.81
N ALA A 128 7.29 18.10 13.91
CA ALA A 128 8.13 16.91 13.85
C ALA A 128 7.38 15.72 13.22
N GLN A 129 6.08 15.54 13.49
CA GLN A 129 5.27 14.53 12.84
C GLN A 129 5.01 14.82 11.36
N LEU A 130 4.79 16.09 11.01
CA LEU A 130 4.59 16.52 9.62
C LEU A 130 5.84 16.22 8.79
N THR A 131 7.00 16.64 9.29
CA THR A 131 8.31 16.38 8.66
C THR A 131 8.55 14.88 8.48
N ARG A 132 8.31 14.07 9.52
CA ARG A 132 8.44 12.59 9.43
C ARG A 132 7.50 11.99 8.39
N THR A 133 6.30 12.53 8.25
CA THR A 133 5.29 12.03 7.32
C THR A 133 5.66 12.41 5.88
N GLU A 134 6.11 13.64 5.65
CA GLU A 134 6.64 14.07 4.34
C GLU A 134 7.82 13.20 3.90
N THR A 135 8.81 12.97 4.78
CA THR A 135 9.95 12.09 4.47
C THR A 135 9.50 10.65 4.16
N LYS A 136 8.50 10.14 4.90
CA LYS A 136 7.95 8.80 4.66
C LYS A 136 7.22 8.73 3.31
N LEU A 137 6.46 9.76 2.96
CA LEU A 137 5.75 9.86 1.68
C LEU A 137 6.75 9.89 0.53
N GLU A 138 7.78 10.73 0.61
CA GLU A 138 8.83 10.84 -0.40
C GLU A 138 9.58 9.51 -0.58
N THR A 139 9.83 8.79 0.52
CA THR A 139 10.42 7.44 0.47
C THR A 139 9.50 6.45 -0.25
N ILE A 140 8.20 6.44 0.09
CA ILE A 140 7.22 5.54 -0.54
C ILE A 140 7.09 5.84 -2.04
N ASP A 141 7.04 7.11 -2.42
CA ASP A 141 6.97 7.52 -3.82
C ASP A 141 8.22 7.09 -4.60
N SER A 142 9.41 7.25 -4.00
CA SER A 142 10.66 6.78 -4.62
C SER A 142 10.69 5.25 -4.79
N GLN A 143 10.18 4.50 -3.80
CA GLN A 143 10.10 3.03 -3.86
C GLN A 143 9.09 2.58 -4.92
N LEU A 144 7.95 3.26 -5.03
CA LEU A 144 6.96 2.98 -6.05
C LEU A 144 7.51 3.27 -7.44
N ALA A 145 8.19 4.40 -7.62
CA ALA A 145 8.84 4.75 -8.88
C ALA A 145 9.92 3.72 -9.28
N ALA A 146 10.74 3.26 -8.33
CA ALA A 146 11.73 2.22 -8.57
C ALA A 146 11.08 0.87 -8.97
N PHE A 147 10.05 0.45 -8.24
CA PHE A 147 9.29 -0.77 -8.53
C PHE A 147 8.62 -0.72 -9.91
N GLN A 148 8.06 0.44 -10.29
CA GLN A 148 7.48 0.67 -11.61
C GLN A 148 8.55 0.70 -12.70
N ALA A 149 9.71 1.32 -12.44
CA ALA A 149 10.83 1.38 -13.38
C ALA A 149 11.42 -0.02 -13.66
N GLU A 150 11.51 -0.88 -12.64
CA GLU A 150 11.90 -2.29 -12.77
C GLU A 150 10.88 -3.12 -13.58
N ASN A 151 9.69 -2.58 -13.88
CA ASN A 151 8.67 -3.11 -14.79
C ASN A 151 8.53 -4.66 -14.76
N PRO A 152 8.39 -5.28 -13.57
CA PRO A 152 8.37 -6.75 -13.45
C PRO A 152 7.26 -7.36 -14.30
N LEU A 153 6.13 -6.68 -14.44
CA LEU A 153 5.02 -7.14 -15.28
C LEU A 153 5.34 -7.15 -16.79
N GLN A 154 6.10 -6.18 -17.30
CA GLN A 154 6.50 -6.19 -18.72
C GLN A 154 7.52 -7.29 -19.00
N LEU A 155 8.45 -7.53 -18.07
CA LEU A 155 9.41 -8.63 -18.18
C LEU A 155 8.68 -9.98 -18.17
N LEU A 156 7.77 -10.19 -17.21
CA LEU A 156 7.00 -11.43 -17.09
C LEU A 156 6.07 -11.66 -18.29
N THR A 157 5.44 -10.61 -18.84
CA THR A 157 4.59 -10.75 -20.04
C THR A 157 5.40 -11.07 -21.29
N THR A 158 6.59 -10.50 -21.42
CA THR A 158 7.53 -10.82 -22.51
C THR A 158 8.03 -12.25 -22.40
N GLU A 159 8.39 -12.69 -21.19
CA GLU A 159 8.82 -14.07 -20.93
C GLU A 159 7.70 -15.08 -21.22
N LEU A 160 6.47 -14.79 -20.77
CA LEU A 160 5.30 -15.61 -21.05
C LEU A 160 5.01 -15.69 -22.56
N ALA A 161 5.06 -14.56 -23.27
CA ALA A 161 4.85 -14.53 -24.72
C ALA A 161 5.90 -15.36 -25.46
N SER A 162 7.18 -15.22 -25.09
CA SER A 162 8.29 -16.01 -25.62
C SER A 162 8.09 -17.51 -25.37
N SER A 163 7.68 -17.89 -24.16
CA SER A 163 7.42 -19.30 -23.82
C SER A 163 6.24 -19.90 -24.59
N LEU A 164 5.16 -19.14 -24.78
CA LEU A 164 4.00 -19.59 -25.56
C LEU A 164 4.38 -19.76 -27.04
N GLN A 165 5.17 -18.83 -27.59
CA GLN A 165 5.66 -18.94 -28.96
C GLN A 165 6.57 -20.16 -29.15
N ALA A 166 7.49 -20.42 -28.21
CA ALA A 166 8.35 -21.59 -28.24
C ALA A 166 7.54 -22.90 -28.17
N GLN A 167 6.50 -22.95 -27.34
CA GLN A 167 5.61 -24.11 -27.24
C GLN A 167 4.83 -24.34 -28.55
N ALA A 168 4.29 -23.28 -29.16
CA ALA A 168 3.59 -23.38 -30.43
C ALA A 168 4.51 -23.90 -31.55
N ALA A 169 5.74 -23.38 -31.63
CA ALA A 169 6.75 -23.83 -32.58
C ALA A 169 7.12 -25.30 -32.37
N TYR A 170 7.31 -25.72 -31.11
CA TYR A 170 7.60 -27.11 -30.77
C TYR A 170 6.47 -28.07 -31.19
N LEU A 171 5.21 -27.70 -30.91
CA LEU A 171 4.05 -28.52 -31.31
C LEU A 171 3.91 -28.60 -32.83
N LEU A 172 4.19 -27.52 -33.56
CA LEU A 172 4.22 -27.54 -35.02
C LEU A 172 5.30 -28.48 -35.54
N GLN A 173 6.50 -28.41 -34.98
CA GLN A 173 7.62 -29.30 -35.34
C GLN A 173 7.29 -30.78 -35.07
N GLN A 174 6.60 -31.06 -33.95
CA GLN A 174 6.16 -32.42 -33.62
C GLN A 174 5.20 -32.97 -34.68
N ARG A 175 4.23 -32.17 -35.12
CA ARG A 175 3.30 -32.56 -36.19
C ARG A 175 4.02 -32.77 -37.52
N GLN A 176 4.92 -31.87 -37.89
CA GLN A 176 5.72 -31.99 -39.11
C GLN A 176 6.54 -33.29 -39.12
N THR A 177 7.13 -33.64 -37.98
CA THR A 177 7.89 -34.90 -37.83
C THR A 177 6.99 -36.12 -37.96
N ALA A 178 5.81 -36.11 -37.32
CA ALA A 178 4.85 -37.21 -37.41
C ALA A 178 4.32 -37.41 -38.84
N ASP A 179 4.08 -36.33 -39.57
CA ASP A 179 3.66 -36.39 -40.98
C ASP A 179 4.79 -36.94 -41.87
N LEU A 180 6.03 -36.47 -41.67
CA LEU A 180 7.18 -36.99 -42.39
C LEU A 180 7.39 -38.49 -42.15
N GLN A 181 7.22 -38.96 -40.91
CA GLN A 181 7.28 -40.40 -40.59
C GLN A 181 6.20 -41.20 -41.32
N ARG A 182 4.97 -40.68 -41.39
CA ARG A 182 3.88 -41.32 -42.13
C ARG A 182 4.19 -41.40 -43.62
N ASP A 183 4.69 -40.31 -44.20
CA ASP A 183 5.02 -40.24 -45.62
C ASP A 183 6.16 -41.20 -45.98
N VAL A 184 7.22 -41.26 -45.15
CA VAL A 184 8.32 -42.23 -45.31
C VAL A 184 7.81 -43.67 -45.23
N THR A 185 6.93 -43.97 -44.27
CA THR A 185 6.38 -45.33 -44.09
C THR A 185 5.47 -45.73 -45.26
N ALA A 186 4.60 -44.83 -45.71
CA ALA A 186 3.72 -45.07 -46.85
C ALA A 186 4.53 -45.29 -48.13
N TYR A 187 5.59 -44.51 -48.32
CA TYR A 187 6.48 -44.66 -49.47
C TYR A 187 7.29 -45.96 -49.41
N ALA A 188 7.79 -46.37 -48.24
CA ALA A 188 8.45 -47.66 -48.06
C ALA A 188 7.51 -48.83 -48.42
N ALA A 189 6.27 -48.82 -47.92
CA ALA A 189 5.27 -49.84 -48.26
C ALA A 189 4.95 -49.88 -49.76
N GLN A 190 4.96 -48.72 -50.43
CA GLN A 190 4.80 -48.66 -51.88
C GLN A 190 5.96 -49.34 -52.62
N LEU A 191 7.21 -49.13 -52.17
CA LEU A 191 8.38 -49.81 -52.73
C LEU A 191 8.33 -51.32 -52.52
N ASP A 192 7.89 -51.79 -51.35
CA ASP A 192 7.75 -53.23 -51.05
C ASP A 192 6.69 -53.92 -51.92
N SER A 193 5.66 -53.18 -52.35
CA SER A 193 4.58 -53.71 -53.20
C SER A 193 4.98 -53.88 -54.69
N ARG A 194 6.18 -53.45 -55.07
CA ARG A 194 6.66 -53.51 -56.46
C ARG A 194 7.41 -54.80 -56.78
N SER A 195 7.31 -55.22 -58.04
CA SER A 195 8.03 -56.37 -58.57
C SER A 195 9.52 -56.03 -58.70
N ALA A 196 10.42 -56.92 -58.26
CA ALA A 196 11.87 -56.71 -58.33
C ALA A 196 12.45 -56.49 -59.76
N SER A 197 11.65 -56.68 -60.80
CA SER A 197 11.99 -56.43 -62.21
C SER A 197 11.75 -54.99 -62.66
N GLU A 198 11.07 -54.16 -61.89
CA GLU A 198 10.85 -52.73 -62.17
C GLU A 198 11.86 -51.91 -61.37
N GLY A 199 12.90 -51.38 -62.03
CA GLY A 199 13.87 -50.49 -61.40
C GLY A 199 13.27 -49.17 -60.89
N LEU A 200 14.07 -48.35 -60.21
CA LEU A 200 13.63 -47.03 -59.73
C LEU A 200 13.20 -46.14 -60.90
N SER A 201 11.97 -45.66 -60.84
CA SER A 201 11.42 -44.70 -61.80
C SER A 201 11.87 -43.27 -61.47
N THR A 202 11.72 -42.37 -62.44
CA THR A 202 11.94 -40.92 -62.21
C THR A 202 11.00 -40.35 -61.14
N ALA A 203 9.79 -40.90 -61.00
CA ALA A 203 8.85 -40.51 -59.96
C ALA A 203 9.36 -40.86 -58.55
N ASP A 204 10.09 -41.97 -58.40
CA ASP A 204 10.65 -42.41 -57.11
C ASP A 204 11.82 -41.54 -56.65
N VAL A 205 12.71 -41.22 -57.60
CA VAL A 205 13.82 -40.29 -57.34
C VAL A 205 13.24 -38.93 -56.94
N THR A 206 12.19 -38.47 -57.62
CA THR A 206 11.51 -37.21 -57.29
C THR A 206 10.88 -37.27 -55.90
N ALA A 207 10.16 -38.34 -55.55
CA ALA A 207 9.56 -38.51 -54.22
C ALA A 207 10.61 -38.55 -53.10
N LEU A 208 11.72 -39.26 -53.30
CA LEU A 208 12.84 -39.31 -52.34
C LEU A 208 13.49 -37.94 -52.16
N THR A 209 13.73 -37.19 -53.25
CA THR A 209 14.29 -35.84 -53.15
C THR A 209 13.37 -34.87 -52.42
N LEU A 210 12.05 -34.99 -52.59
CA LEU A 210 11.07 -34.17 -51.90
C LEU A 210 11.00 -34.51 -50.40
N LEU A 211 11.03 -35.79 -50.04
CA LEU A 211 11.10 -36.24 -48.65
C LEU A 211 12.39 -35.74 -47.97
N GLN A 212 13.52 -35.83 -48.67
CA GLN A 212 14.79 -35.30 -48.20
C GLN A 212 14.73 -33.77 -48.01
N ALA A 213 14.18 -33.03 -48.97
CA ALA A 213 14.01 -31.58 -48.85
C ALA A 213 13.13 -31.20 -47.66
N ARG A 214 12.05 -31.96 -47.39
CA ARG A 214 11.16 -31.73 -46.24
C ARG A 214 11.83 -32.09 -44.90
N ALA A 215 12.62 -33.16 -44.86
CA ALA A 215 13.39 -33.55 -43.68
C ALA A 215 14.43 -32.49 -43.27
N PHE A 216 15.04 -31.82 -44.25
CA PHE A 216 15.98 -30.72 -44.01
C PHE A 216 15.32 -29.34 -43.88
N GLY A 217 13.98 -29.28 -43.83
CA GLY A 217 13.25 -28.00 -43.72
C GLY A 217 13.41 -27.08 -44.92
N MET A 218 13.87 -27.60 -46.07
CA MET A 218 14.08 -26.84 -47.31
C MET A 218 12.81 -26.70 -48.15
N ALA A 219 11.80 -27.55 -47.90
CA ALA A 219 10.47 -27.41 -48.49
C ALA A 219 9.56 -26.61 -47.53
N GLY A 220 9.30 -25.35 -47.86
CA GLY A 220 8.31 -24.52 -47.15
C GLY A 220 6.88 -25.06 -47.30
N GLU A 221 6.03 -24.72 -46.31
CA GLU A 221 4.58 -24.95 -46.18
C GLU A 221 3.93 -26.10 -46.98
N THR A 222 3.58 -27.16 -46.24
CA THR A 222 2.42 -28.06 -46.44
C THR A 222 1.88 -28.20 -47.87
N THR A 223 2.66 -28.78 -48.78
CA THR A 223 2.08 -29.47 -49.93
C THR A 223 1.82 -30.92 -49.54
N SER A 224 0.61 -31.23 -49.07
CA SER A 224 0.14 -32.62 -49.00
C SER A 224 -0.08 -33.10 -50.43
N PHE A 225 0.92 -33.77 -51.01
CA PHE A 225 0.80 -34.36 -52.33
C PHE A 225 0.12 -35.73 -52.18
N LEU A 226 -1.16 -35.81 -52.53
CA LEU A 226 -1.79 -37.10 -52.82
C LEU A 226 -1.24 -37.55 -54.18
N LEU A 227 -0.34 -38.54 -54.16
CA LEU A 227 0.14 -39.24 -55.35
C LEU A 227 -1.04 -40.01 -55.99
N ASP A 228 -1.80 -39.34 -56.85
CA ASP A 228 -2.67 -40.03 -57.80
C ASP A 228 -1.81 -40.56 -58.95
N VAL A 229 -1.40 -41.83 -58.83
CA VAL A 229 -0.73 -42.54 -59.90
C VAL A 229 -1.79 -42.89 -60.94
N GLY A 230 -2.05 -41.93 -61.83
CA GLY A 230 -2.77 -42.19 -63.07
C GLY A 230 -2.06 -43.32 -63.82
N ARG A 231 -2.63 -44.53 -63.77
CA ARG A 231 -2.23 -45.63 -64.64
C ARG A 231 -2.33 -45.13 -66.08
N GLY A 232 -1.18 -44.81 -66.68
CA GLY A 232 -1.08 -44.58 -68.10
C GLY A 232 -1.56 -45.82 -68.83
N ARG A 233 -2.83 -45.83 -69.23
CA ARG A 233 -3.32 -46.78 -70.23
C ARG A 233 -2.66 -46.38 -71.54
N GLY A 234 -1.66 -47.16 -71.95
CA GLY A 234 -1.13 -47.12 -73.30
C GLY A 234 -2.27 -47.33 -74.29
N CYS A 235 -2.47 -46.35 -75.17
CA CYS A 235 -3.25 -46.51 -76.38
C CYS A 235 -2.27 -46.60 -77.54
N GLY A 236 -2.02 -47.83 -78.02
CA GLY A 236 -1.56 -48.14 -79.38
C GLY A 236 -2.33 -49.41 -79.77
N GLY A 237 -3.28 -49.35 -80.69
CA GLY A 237 -3.07 -49.54 -82.14
C GLY A 237 -2.77 -51.02 -82.36
N ASP A 238 -3.64 -51.87 -82.91
CA ASP A 238 -4.54 -51.73 -84.06
C ASP A 238 -5.57 -52.89 -84.03
N ASP A 239 -6.58 -52.81 -84.89
CA ASP A 239 -7.62 -53.81 -85.22
C ASP A 239 -8.84 -54.01 -84.30
N GLY A 240 -9.99 -53.51 -84.81
CA GLY A 240 -11.19 -54.35 -84.93
C GLY A 240 -12.19 -54.38 -83.78
N GLY A 241 -13.00 -53.32 -83.63
CA GLY A 241 -14.42 -53.47 -83.32
C GLY A 241 -14.89 -53.37 -81.86
N ARG A 242 -15.72 -52.35 -81.62
CA ARG A 242 -16.80 -52.23 -80.60
C ARG A 242 -16.44 -52.41 -79.11
N GLY A 243 -16.48 -51.28 -78.40
CA GLY A 243 -17.20 -51.13 -77.14
C GLY A 243 -16.35 -51.16 -75.86
N CYS A 244 -16.27 -50.02 -75.17
CA CYS A 244 -16.06 -49.96 -73.72
C CYS A 244 -16.87 -48.80 -73.14
N GLY A 245 -17.74 -49.15 -72.19
CA GLY A 245 -18.81 -48.31 -71.67
C GLY A 245 -18.42 -47.31 -70.58
N ARG A 246 -19.37 -46.41 -70.35
CA ARG A 246 -19.42 -45.35 -69.34
C ARG A 246 -19.80 -45.94 -67.97
N VAL A 247 -18.98 -45.75 -66.94
CA VAL A 247 -19.30 -45.86 -65.50
C VAL A 247 -18.28 -44.96 -64.78
N GLY A 248 -18.57 -44.07 -63.83
CA GLY A 248 -19.77 -43.67 -63.11
C GLY A 248 -19.40 -42.43 -62.28
N GLN A 249 -20.42 -41.61 -62.00
CA GLN A 249 -20.39 -40.38 -61.21
C GLN A 249 -19.99 -40.57 -59.74
N PHE A 250 -19.69 -39.43 -59.09
CA PHE A 250 -20.09 -38.96 -57.74
C PHE A 250 -18.87 -38.35 -57.01
N ALA A 251 -18.89 -37.24 -56.28
CA ALA A 251 -19.67 -36.00 -56.17
C ALA A 251 -19.43 -35.47 -54.73
N ARG A 252 -19.25 -34.14 -54.59
CA ARG A 252 -19.43 -33.32 -53.37
C ARG A 252 -18.40 -33.51 -52.23
N GLY A 253 -17.99 -32.48 -51.49
CA GLY A 253 -18.39 -31.08 -51.49
C GLY A 253 -17.44 -30.24 -50.64
N PHE A 254 -17.16 -29.03 -51.09
CA PHE A 254 -16.51 -27.99 -50.30
C PHE A 254 -17.53 -27.41 -49.32
N GLY A 255 -17.27 -27.57 -48.02
CA GLY A 255 -17.95 -26.85 -46.95
C GLY A 255 -17.00 -25.81 -46.37
N THR A 256 -17.11 -24.57 -46.85
CA THR A 256 -16.63 -23.39 -46.13
C THR A 256 -17.57 -23.13 -44.96
N SER A 257 -17.04 -23.06 -43.73
CA SER A 257 -17.69 -22.31 -42.66
C SER A 257 -16.63 -21.62 -41.83
N SER A 258 -16.43 -20.34 -42.17
CA SER A 258 -15.93 -19.33 -41.28
C SER A 258 -17.16 -18.71 -40.62
N SER A 259 -17.24 -18.76 -39.29
CA SER A 259 -18.08 -17.83 -38.53
C SER A 259 -17.32 -17.39 -37.30
N ILE A 260 -16.97 -16.12 -37.34
CA ILE A 260 -16.48 -15.27 -36.27
C ILE A 260 -17.62 -15.05 -35.27
N ALA A 261 -17.33 -15.22 -33.98
CA ALA A 261 -17.85 -14.45 -32.86
C ALA A 261 -16.86 -14.62 -31.71
#